data_AF-A0A1B7MR45-F1
#
_entry.id   AF-A0A1B7MR45-F1
#
_cell.length_a   1.000
_cell.length_b   1.000
_cell.length_c   1.000
_cell.angle_alpha   90.00
_cell.angle_beta   90.00
_cell.angle_gamma   90.00
#
_symmetry.space_group_name_H-M   'P 1'
#
loop_
_entity.id
_entity.type
_entity.pdbx_description
1 polymer ?
#
loop_
_entity_poly.entity_id
_entity_poly.type
_entity_poly.pdbx_seq_one_letter_code
_entity_poly.pdbx_strand_id
1 'polypeptide(L)'
;MYSTEDIVELERVFLNLKYASVVVTSCWAYDYFLTISDEVAFLTQSQWKWAKFLYLVCRYLTCVFLTLTMLVAFQLTMSIQMCQVLYSVNTYLGGVIMLCAEGVFLARTCAIWEFRRRMMVIFLINGAMYVIISVIVLSLGRASPTITKSPIPLTSCFYTGDNVTIIIVYVLLAVLEIQIWCFTVYKAATSYWLEGTHNRLLEQLIHHNVIYVTCGLVFSLAVILTTVLIKESDGFMIGKFVRVWQVTVHAFLVTKMSRGLWRTAQRRAYQG
;
A
#
# COMPACT_ATOMS: atom_id res chain seq x y z
N MET A 1 -0.91 -10.96 -34.29
CA MET A 1 -0.01 -12.13 -34.23
C MET A 1 1.25 -11.63 -33.54
N TYR A 2 1.57 -12.14 -32.35
CA TYR A 2 2.78 -11.73 -31.62
C TYR A 2 4.00 -12.20 -32.41
N SER A 3 5.00 -11.34 -32.61
CA SER A 3 6.27 -11.77 -33.21
C SER A 3 7.00 -12.71 -32.24
N THR A 4 7.85 -13.61 -32.75
CA THR A 4 8.71 -14.45 -31.90
C THR A 4 9.59 -13.64 -30.97
N GLU A 5 10.00 -12.44 -31.39
CA GLU A 5 10.77 -11.50 -30.54
C GLU A 5 9.95 -10.99 -29.36
N ASP A 6 8.69 -10.62 -29.59
CA ASP A 6 7.79 -10.14 -28.56
C ASP A 6 7.50 -11.23 -27.50
N ILE A 7 7.45 -12.51 -27.90
CA ILE A 7 7.23 -13.65 -26.98
C ILE A 7 8.44 -13.84 -26.05
N VAL A 8 9.66 -13.76 -26.58
CA VAL A 8 10.90 -13.94 -25.80
C VAL A 8 11.10 -12.79 -24.82
N GLU A 9 10.79 -11.55 -25.22
CA GLU A 9 10.85 -10.38 -24.34
C GLU A 9 9.83 -10.52 -23.20
N LEU A 10 8.60 -10.90 -23.52
CA LEU A 10 7.53 -11.10 -22.53
C LEU A 10 7.88 -12.21 -21.54
N GLU A 11 8.50 -13.31 -22.00
CA GLU A 11 8.98 -14.39 -21.11
C GLU A 11 10.03 -13.89 -20.12
N ARG A 12 11.01 -13.11 -20.60
CA ARG A 12 12.06 -12.52 -19.76
C ARG A 12 11.48 -11.59 -18.69
N VAL A 13 10.54 -10.72 -19.08
CA VAL A 13 9.84 -9.82 -18.15
C VAL A 13 9.11 -10.65 -17.10
N PHE A 14 8.39 -11.68 -17.50
CA PHE A 14 7.63 -12.53 -16.57
C PHE A 14 8.53 -13.27 -15.58
N LEU A 15 9.67 -13.78 -16.03
CA LEU A 15 10.67 -14.43 -15.20
C LEU A 15 11.24 -13.47 -14.15
N ASN A 16 11.63 -12.27 -14.57
CA ASN A 16 12.13 -11.22 -13.66
C ASN A 16 11.09 -10.86 -12.59
N LEU A 17 9.81 -10.78 -12.99
CA LEU A 17 8.71 -10.49 -12.07
C LEU A 17 8.46 -11.60 -11.05
N LYS A 18 8.62 -12.87 -11.45
CA LYS A 18 8.57 -14.00 -10.51
C LYS A 18 9.67 -13.90 -9.47
N TYR A 19 10.91 -13.74 -9.90
CA TYR A 19 12.05 -13.60 -8.99
C TYR A 19 11.85 -12.44 -8.03
N ALA A 20 11.45 -11.29 -8.57
CA ALA A 20 11.28 -10.10 -7.77
C ALA A 20 10.10 -10.24 -6.77
N SER A 21 9.02 -10.93 -7.15
CA SER A 21 7.95 -11.27 -6.20
C SER A 21 8.47 -12.17 -5.07
N VAL A 22 9.28 -13.19 -5.39
CA VAL A 22 9.85 -14.11 -4.38
C VAL A 22 10.73 -13.34 -3.41
N VAL A 23 11.53 -12.40 -3.90
CA VAL A 23 12.34 -11.50 -3.06
C VAL A 23 11.44 -10.71 -2.11
N VAL A 24 10.36 -10.09 -2.60
CA VAL A 24 9.42 -9.33 -1.75
C VAL A 24 8.83 -10.20 -0.64
N THR A 25 8.30 -11.37 -0.99
CA THR A 25 7.67 -12.26 -0.02
C THR A 25 8.69 -12.79 0.98
N SER A 26 9.92 -13.08 0.54
CA SER A 26 11.00 -13.52 1.44
C SER A 26 11.44 -12.42 2.39
N CYS A 27 11.59 -11.18 1.91
CA CYS A 27 11.88 -10.01 2.75
C CYS A 27 10.78 -9.76 3.78
N TRP A 28 9.51 -9.89 3.37
CA TRP A 28 8.37 -9.77 4.26
C TRP A 28 8.35 -10.87 5.33
N ALA A 29 8.59 -12.12 4.94
CA ALA A 29 8.66 -13.26 5.87
C ALA A 29 9.84 -13.12 6.84
N TYR A 30 10.99 -12.64 6.36
CA TYR A 30 12.16 -12.38 7.20
C TYR A 30 11.87 -11.30 8.25
N ASP A 31 11.26 -10.17 7.87
CA ASP A 31 10.80 -9.17 8.85
C ASP A 31 9.77 -9.76 9.81
N TYR A 32 8.87 -10.63 9.33
CA TYR A 32 7.89 -11.32 10.15
C TYR A 32 8.53 -12.07 11.31
N PHE A 33 9.49 -12.96 11.02
CA PHE A 33 10.15 -13.74 12.05
C PHE A 33 10.97 -12.88 13.02
N LEU A 34 11.63 -11.83 12.54
CA LEU A 34 12.40 -10.93 13.40
C LEU A 34 11.53 -10.12 14.37
N THR A 35 10.26 -9.91 14.02
CA THR A 35 9.41 -8.94 14.72
C THR A 35 8.28 -9.57 15.52
N ILE A 36 8.16 -10.90 15.49
CA ILE A 36 7.10 -11.62 16.18
C ILE A 36 7.14 -11.42 17.70
N SER A 37 8.32 -11.37 18.31
CA SER A 37 8.48 -11.13 19.75
C SER A 37 7.96 -9.74 20.14
N ASP A 38 8.31 -8.72 19.35
CA ASP A 38 7.82 -7.34 19.52
C ASP A 38 6.31 -7.24 19.26
N GLU A 39 5.78 -8.03 18.31
CA GLU A 39 4.37 -8.08 17.97
C GLU A 39 3.54 -8.64 19.12
N VAL A 40 3.97 -9.77 19.71
CA VAL A 40 3.30 -10.36 20.88
C VAL A 40 3.29 -9.38 22.05
N ALA A 41 4.41 -8.69 22.30
CA ALA A 41 4.46 -7.66 23.34
C ALA A 41 3.51 -6.48 23.04
N PHE A 42 3.48 -5.99 21.79
CA PHE A 42 2.57 -4.92 21.37
C PHE A 42 1.10 -5.33 21.52
N LEU A 43 0.72 -6.51 21.07
CA LEU A 43 -0.66 -7.00 21.12
C LEU A 43 -1.13 -7.27 22.55
N THR A 44 -0.25 -7.74 23.43
CA THR A 44 -0.60 -8.01 24.84
C THR A 44 -0.64 -6.72 25.68
N GLN A 45 0.35 -5.85 25.56
CA GLN A 45 0.54 -4.73 26.48
C GLN A 45 -0.05 -3.40 25.99
N SER A 46 -0.30 -3.23 24.70
CA SER A 46 -0.86 -1.96 24.20
C SER A 46 -2.31 -1.76 24.66
N GLN A 47 -2.70 -0.53 24.97
CA GLN A 47 -4.09 -0.18 25.32
C GLN A 47 -4.88 0.35 24.11
N TRP A 48 -4.22 0.52 22.95
CA TRP A 48 -4.79 1.22 21.81
C TRP A 48 -5.58 0.27 20.90
N LYS A 49 -6.86 0.06 21.24
CA LYS A 49 -7.77 -0.87 20.54
C LYS A 49 -7.81 -0.64 19.02
N TRP A 50 -7.94 0.62 18.58
CA TRP A 50 -7.97 0.97 17.16
C TRP A 50 -6.65 0.75 16.43
N ALA A 51 -5.52 1.17 17.03
CA ALA A 51 -4.21 0.98 16.43
C ALA A 51 -3.83 -0.50 16.30
N LYS A 52 -4.22 -1.32 17.29
CA LYS A 52 -4.07 -2.79 17.21
C LYS A 52 -4.87 -3.38 16.07
N PHE A 53 -6.15 -2.99 15.93
CA PHE A 53 -6.99 -3.48 14.85
C PHE A 53 -6.41 -3.17 13.48
N LEU A 54 -6.05 -1.91 13.21
CA LEU A 54 -5.43 -1.50 11.95
C LEU A 54 -4.09 -2.21 11.71
N TYR A 55 -3.28 -2.39 12.76
CA TYR A 55 -2.04 -3.15 12.68
C TYR A 55 -2.28 -4.60 12.25
N LEU A 56 -3.21 -5.31 12.88
CA LEU A 56 -3.55 -6.69 12.55
C LEU A 56 -4.07 -6.79 11.11
N VAL A 57 -5.00 -5.90 10.73
CA VAL A 57 -5.55 -5.88 9.38
C VAL A 57 -4.42 -5.70 8.34
N CYS A 58 -3.58 -4.67 8.47
CA CYS A 58 -2.47 -4.47 7.52
C CYS A 58 -1.50 -5.65 7.51
N ARG A 59 -1.18 -6.25 8.66
CA ARG A 59 -0.19 -7.33 8.76
C ARG A 59 -0.70 -8.64 8.16
N TYR A 60 -1.85 -9.12 8.62
CA TYR A 60 -2.38 -10.43 8.23
C TYR A 60 -2.97 -10.42 6.82
N LEU A 61 -3.64 -9.33 6.41
CA LEU A 61 -4.12 -9.21 5.03
C LEU A 61 -2.95 -9.17 4.03
N THR A 62 -1.81 -8.54 4.39
CA THR A 62 -0.62 -8.55 3.52
C THR A 62 -0.06 -9.96 3.34
N CYS A 63 -0.10 -10.81 4.37
CA CYS A 63 0.28 -12.22 4.26
C CYS A 63 -0.57 -12.94 3.21
N VAL A 64 -1.90 -12.78 3.29
CA VAL A 64 -2.84 -13.37 2.34
C VAL A 64 -2.60 -12.80 0.93
N PHE A 65 -2.40 -11.49 0.81
CA PHE A 65 -2.14 -10.80 -0.46
C PHE A 65 -0.88 -11.32 -1.17
N LEU A 66 0.23 -11.46 -0.43
CA LEU A 66 1.46 -12.02 -0.97
C LEU A 66 1.30 -13.49 -1.36
N THR A 67 0.58 -14.27 -0.56
CA THR A 67 0.30 -15.69 -0.85
C THR A 67 -0.53 -15.86 -2.12
N LEU A 68 -1.58 -15.06 -2.30
CA LEU A 68 -2.39 -15.07 -3.53
C LEU A 68 -1.58 -14.60 -4.74
N THR A 69 -0.73 -13.59 -4.56
CA THR A 69 0.18 -13.11 -5.61
C THR A 69 1.16 -14.21 -6.04
N MET A 70 1.70 -14.97 -5.09
CA MET A 70 2.54 -16.15 -5.34
C MET A 70 1.79 -17.26 -6.05
N LEU A 71 0.58 -17.58 -5.57
CA LEU A 71 -0.27 -18.62 -6.16
C LEU A 71 -0.51 -18.35 -7.64
N VAL A 72 -0.91 -17.12 -7.98
CA VAL A 72 -1.17 -16.71 -9.37
C VAL A 72 0.13 -16.68 -10.20
N ALA A 73 1.27 -16.35 -9.60
CA ALA A 73 2.54 -16.30 -10.32
C ALA A 73 3.08 -17.70 -10.66
N PHE A 74 2.95 -18.67 -9.77
CA PHE A 74 3.59 -19.97 -9.89
C PHE A 74 2.69 -21.09 -10.44
N GLN A 75 1.38 -20.95 -10.35
CA GLN A 75 0.48 -22.00 -10.77
C GLN A 75 0.29 -22.01 -12.29
N LEU A 76 0.66 -23.13 -12.91
CA LEU A 76 0.71 -23.29 -14.38
C LEU A 76 -0.62 -23.80 -14.96
N THR A 77 -1.44 -24.47 -14.16
CA THR A 77 -2.74 -25.02 -14.56
C THR A 77 -3.87 -24.48 -13.70
N MET A 78 -4.43 -23.34 -14.10
CA MET A 78 -5.60 -22.70 -13.50
C MET A 78 -6.67 -22.46 -14.57
N SER A 79 -7.95 -22.60 -14.19
CA SER A 79 -9.05 -22.19 -15.06
C SER A 79 -9.10 -20.66 -15.16
N ILE A 80 -9.58 -20.13 -16.28
CA ILE A 80 -9.71 -18.68 -16.50
C ILE A 80 -10.60 -18.05 -15.42
N GLN A 81 -11.69 -18.73 -15.06
CA GLN A 81 -12.62 -18.29 -14.01
C GLN A 81 -11.93 -18.18 -12.64
N MET A 82 -11.15 -19.19 -12.25
CA MET A 82 -10.45 -19.16 -10.97
C MET A 82 -9.39 -18.04 -10.94
N CYS A 83 -8.68 -17.86 -12.05
CA CYS A 83 -7.73 -16.77 -12.18
C CYS A 83 -8.39 -15.38 -12.04
N GLN A 84 -9.57 -15.18 -12.65
CA GLN A 84 -10.33 -13.95 -12.50
C GLN A 84 -10.72 -13.68 -11.04
N VAL A 85 -11.24 -14.71 -10.36
CA VAL A 85 -11.60 -14.60 -8.94
C VAL A 85 -10.37 -14.24 -8.10
N LEU A 86 -9.25 -14.92 -8.29
CA LEU A 86 -8.01 -14.65 -7.55
C LEU A 86 -7.50 -13.22 -7.79
N TYR A 87 -7.51 -12.74 -9.03
CA TYR A 87 -7.11 -11.36 -9.34
C TYR A 87 -8.04 -10.32 -8.70
N SER A 88 -9.34 -10.53 -8.78
CA SER A 88 -10.33 -9.65 -8.14
C SER A 88 -10.11 -9.63 -6.63
N VAL A 89 -10.05 -10.79 -5.98
CA VAL A 89 -9.82 -10.91 -4.54
C VAL A 89 -8.51 -10.21 -4.14
N ASN A 90 -7.42 -10.44 -4.88
CA ASN A 90 -6.13 -9.81 -4.59
C ASN A 90 -6.19 -8.27 -4.73
N THR A 91 -6.94 -7.76 -5.71
CA THR A 91 -7.15 -6.33 -5.92
C THR A 91 -7.94 -5.70 -4.77
N TYR A 92 -9.04 -6.32 -4.35
CA TYR A 92 -9.81 -5.86 -3.18
C TYR A 92 -8.97 -5.90 -1.91
N LEU A 93 -8.20 -6.97 -1.71
CA LEU A 93 -7.35 -7.15 -0.54
C LEU A 93 -6.27 -6.07 -0.48
N GLY A 94 -5.58 -5.79 -1.59
CA GLY A 94 -4.62 -4.69 -1.69
C GLY A 94 -5.25 -3.33 -1.41
N GLY A 95 -6.46 -3.08 -1.94
CA GLY A 95 -7.21 -1.85 -1.67
C GLY A 95 -7.56 -1.67 -0.20
N VAL A 96 -7.98 -2.72 0.50
CA VAL A 96 -8.26 -2.69 1.95
C VAL A 96 -6.98 -2.39 2.74
N ILE A 97 -5.86 -3.04 2.40
CA ILE A 97 -4.56 -2.79 3.06
C ILE A 97 -4.16 -1.32 2.90
N MET A 98 -4.25 -0.78 1.69
CA MET A 98 -3.93 0.62 1.40
C MET A 98 -4.85 1.58 2.16
N LEU A 99 -6.16 1.32 2.17
CA LEU A 99 -7.11 2.16 2.91
C LEU A 99 -6.80 2.17 4.42
N CYS A 100 -6.48 1.01 4.99
CA CYS A 100 -6.07 0.93 6.39
C CYS A 100 -4.74 1.65 6.65
N ALA A 101 -3.79 1.56 5.71
CA ALA A 101 -2.52 2.26 5.79
C ALA A 101 -2.71 3.79 5.79
N GLU A 102 -3.47 4.31 4.83
CA GLU A 102 -3.84 5.73 4.77
C GLU A 102 -4.59 6.19 6.02
N GLY A 103 -5.49 5.35 6.55
CA GLY A 103 -6.18 5.62 7.80
C GLY A 103 -5.22 5.83 8.97
N VAL A 104 -4.11 5.08 9.04
CA VAL A 104 -3.09 5.28 10.08
C VAL A 104 -2.32 6.58 9.87
N PHE A 105 -1.95 6.94 8.63
CA PHE A 105 -1.29 8.22 8.34
C PHE A 105 -2.20 9.40 8.69
N LEU A 106 -3.48 9.34 8.31
CA LEU A 106 -4.49 10.35 8.66
C LEU A 106 -4.68 10.47 10.17
N ALA A 107 -4.80 9.35 10.89
CA ALA A 107 -4.97 9.35 12.34
C ALA A 107 -3.78 10.03 13.05
N ARG A 108 -2.56 9.81 12.55
CA ARG A 108 -1.36 10.45 13.09
C ARG A 108 -1.28 11.93 12.79
N THR A 109 -1.62 12.34 11.58
CA THR A 109 -1.72 13.76 11.24
C THR A 109 -2.79 14.44 12.09
N CYS A 110 -3.95 13.80 12.31
CA CYS A 110 -4.95 14.29 13.26
C CYS A 110 -4.40 14.45 14.69
N ALA A 111 -3.60 13.50 15.17
CA ALA A 111 -2.97 13.58 16.49
C ALA A 111 -1.93 14.72 16.58
N ILE A 112 -1.15 14.97 15.52
CA ILE A 112 -0.22 16.11 15.42
C ILE A 112 -0.98 17.45 15.50
N TRP A 113 -2.21 17.48 15.00
CA TRP A 113 -3.12 18.63 15.06
C TRP A 113 -4.06 18.62 16.27
N GLU A 114 -3.79 17.80 17.29
CA GLU A 114 -4.55 17.69 18.54
C GLU A 114 -6.06 17.46 18.30
N PHE A 115 -6.41 16.73 17.25
CA PHE A 115 -7.80 16.42 16.89
C PHE A 115 -8.70 17.65 16.73
N ARG A 116 -8.16 18.78 16.22
CA ARG A 116 -8.98 19.94 15.87
C ARG A 116 -10.10 19.53 14.90
N ARG A 117 -11.35 19.81 15.29
CA ARG A 117 -12.57 19.43 14.54
C ARG A 117 -12.51 19.78 13.04
N ARG A 118 -11.98 20.95 12.69
CA ARG A 118 -11.85 21.40 11.29
C ARG A 118 -11.00 20.44 10.44
N MET A 119 -9.84 20.01 10.96
CA MET A 119 -8.95 19.11 10.23
C MET A 119 -9.53 17.70 10.12
N MET A 120 -10.16 17.23 11.19
CA MET A 120 -10.87 15.94 11.16
C MET A 120 -11.98 15.91 10.11
N VAL A 121 -12.77 16.99 10.01
CA VAL A 121 -13.84 17.09 8.98
C VAL A 121 -13.25 17.10 7.57
N ILE A 122 -12.18 17.86 7.34
CA ILE A 122 -11.50 17.88 6.03
C ILE A 122 -11.00 16.48 5.65
N PHE A 123 -10.32 15.78 6.55
CA PHE A 123 -9.82 14.43 6.27
C PHE A 123 -10.94 13.40 6.12
N LEU A 124 -12.00 13.50 6.91
CA LEU A 124 -13.16 12.61 6.80
C LEU A 124 -13.87 12.78 5.46
N ILE A 125 -14.09 14.02 5.02
CA ILE A 125 -14.71 14.31 3.72
C ILE A 125 -13.82 13.80 2.57
N ASN A 126 -12.52 14.11 2.58
CA ASN A 126 -11.61 13.66 1.54
C ASN A 126 -11.49 12.12 1.49
N GLY A 127 -11.37 11.48 2.66
CA GLY A 127 -11.34 10.02 2.77
C GLY A 127 -12.65 9.37 2.30
N ALA A 128 -13.81 9.94 2.66
CA ALA A 128 -15.10 9.45 2.19
C ALA A 128 -15.23 9.59 0.67
N MET A 129 -14.85 10.74 0.11
CA MET A 129 -14.84 10.96 -1.34
C MET A 129 -13.94 9.95 -2.06
N TYR A 130 -12.74 9.70 -1.53
CA TYR A 130 -11.83 8.69 -2.07
C TYR A 130 -12.47 7.30 -2.12
N VAL A 131 -13.08 6.85 -1.01
CA VAL A 131 -13.72 5.54 -0.93
C VAL A 131 -14.90 5.45 -1.89
N ILE A 132 -15.76 6.47 -1.92
CA ILE A 132 -16.94 6.52 -2.80
C ILE A 132 -16.51 6.45 -4.27
N ILE A 133 -15.57 7.30 -4.69
CA ILE A 133 -15.10 7.31 -6.07
C ILE A 133 -14.44 5.98 -6.42
N SER A 134 -13.62 5.42 -5.53
CA SER A 134 -12.97 4.12 -5.76
C SER A 134 -13.98 2.99 -5.94
N VAL A 135 -15.06 2.97 -5.15
CA VAL A 135 -16.15 1.98 -5.28
C VAL A 135 -16.92 2.18 -6.59
N ILE A 136 -17.21 3.42 -6.98
CA ILE A 136 -17.89 3.73 -8.24
C ILE A 136 -17.03 3.27 -9.42
N VAL A 137 -15.76 3.67 -9.44
CA VAL A 137 -14.80 3.32 -10.50
C VAL A 137 -14.64 1.80 -10.61
N LEU A 138 -14.55 1.09 -9.48
CA LEU A 138 -14.42 -0.37 -9.46
C LEU A 138 -15.71 -1.12 -9.82
N SER A 139 -16.88 -0.53 -9.56
CA SER A 139 -18.17 -1.11 -9.92
C SER A 139 -18.55 -0.87 -11.39
N LEU A 140 -18.17 0.29 -11.94
CA LEU A 140 -18.34 0.62 -13.36
C LEU A 140 -17.29 -0.05 -14.25
N GLY A 141 -16.06 -0.25 -13.75
CA GLY A 141 -14.99 -1.01 -14.42
C GLY A 141 -15.26 -2.53 -14.56
N ARG A 142 -16.49 -2.98 -14.32
CA ARG A 142 -16.96 -4.37 -14.54
C ARG A 142 -17.27 -4.69 -16.00
N ALA A 143 -16.93 -3.83 -16.97
CA ALA A 143 -16.74 -4.28 -18.34
C ALA A 143 -15.57 -5.27 -18.33
N SER A 144 -15.89 -6.56 -18.20
CA SER A 144 -14.98 -7.66 -17.83
C SER A 144 -13.57 -7.48 -18.41
N PRO A 145 -12.51 -7.42 -17.58
CA PRO A 145 -11.15 -7.45 -18.09
C PRO A 145 -10.99 -8.76 -18.88
N THR A 146 -10.50 -8.65 -20.10
CA THR A 146 -10.36 -9.82 -20.99
C THR A 146 -9.21 -10.66 -20.46
N ILE A 147 -9.49 -11.61 -19.58
CA ILE A 147 -8.47 -12.57 -19.14
C ILE A 147 -8.33 -13.61 -20.24
N THR A 148 -7.20 -13.58 -20.92
CA THR A 148 -6.85 -14.52 -21.98
C THR A 148 -5.94 -15.61 -21.43
N LYS A 149 -5.95 -16.78 -22.08
CA LYS A 149 -4.92 -17.80 -21.83
C LYS A 149 -3.57 -17.20 -22.19
N SER A 150 -2.59 -17.42 -21.33
CA SER A 150 -1.23 -16.98 -21.58
C SER A 150 -0.70 -17.61 -22.87
N PRO A 151 -0.11 -16.84 -23.79
CA PRO A 151 0.61 -17.40 -24.94
C PRO A 151 1.90 -18.12 -24.53
N ILE A 152 2.35 -17.97 -23.27
CA ILE A 152 3.61 -18.50 -22.73
C ILE A 152 3.30 -19.56 -21.66
N PRO A 153 4.02 -20.70 -21.63
CA PRO A 153 3.85 -21.76 -20.63
C PRO A 153 4.35 -21.38 -19.21
N LEU A 154 4.60 -20.09 -18.92
CA LEU A 154 5.07 -19.62 -17.62
C LEU A 154 3.94 -19.19 -16.66
N THR A 155 2.71 -18.99 -17.14
CA THR A 155 1.55 -18.61 -16.32
C THR A 155 0.26 -19.14 -16.94
N SER A 156 -0.74 -19.46 -16.13
CA SER A 156 -2.03 -19.94 -16.64
C SER A 156 -2.86 -18.86 -17.35
N CYS A 157 -2.69 -17.60 -16.97
CA CYS A 157 -3.58 -16.53 -17.40
C CYS A 157 -2.87 -15.18 -17.47
N PHE A 158 -3.30 -14.38 -18.44
CA PHE A 158 -2.82 -13.04 -18.70
C PHE A 158 -3.96 -12.04 -18.49
N TYR A 159 -3.71 -11.01 -17.68
CA TYR A 159 -4.68 -9.95 -17.44
C TYR A 159 -4.38 -8.79 -18.40
N THR A 160 -5.21 -8.62 -19.42
CA THR A 160 -5.33 -7.35 -20.15
C THR A 160 -6.55 -6.63 -19.60
N GLY A 161 -6.35 -5.66 -18.71
CA GLY A 161 -7.46 -4.90 -18.16
C GLY A 161 -7.18 -3.41 -18.16
N ASP A 162 -8.24 -2.67 -17.91
CA ASP A 162 -8.38 -1.25 -18.20
C ASP A 162 -7.44 -0.39 -17.33
N ASN A 163 -6.36 0.11 -17.93
CA ASN A 163 -5.34 0.93 -17.28
C ASN A 163 -5.94 2.22 -16.68
N VAL A 164 -7.03 2.72 -17.26
CA VAL A 164 -7.68 3.97 -16.85
C VAL A 164 -8.25 3.88 -15.44
N THR A 165 -8.94 2.78 -15.12
CA THR A 165 -9.51 2.52 -13.78
C THR A 165 -8.42 2.56 -12.70
N ILE A 166 -7.28 1.92 -12.98
CA ILE A 166 -6.15 1.86 -12.06
C ILE A 166 -5.54 3.26 -11.88
N ILE A 167 -5.29 3.98 -12.98
CA ILE A 167 -4.74 5.33 -12.93
C ILE A 167 -5.62 6.25 -12.06
N ILE A 168 -6.94 6.22 -12.25
CA ILE A 168 -7.86 7.08 -11.47
C ILE A 168 -7.72 6.79 -9.96
N VAL A 169 -7.71 5.53 -9.55
CA VAL A 169 -7.58 5.16 -8.13
C VAL A 169 -6.25 5.63 -7.54
N TYR A 170 -5.14 5.45 -8.27
CA TYR A 170 -3.83 5.87 -7.79
C TYR A 170 -3.63 7.39 -7.80
N VAL A 171 -4.26 8.12 -8.73
CA VAL A 171 -4.28 9.59 -8.70
C VAL A 171 -5.01 10.09 -7.46
N LEU A 172 -6.17 9.51 -7.14
CA LEU A 172 -6.92 9.89 -5.94
C LEU A 172 -6.14 9.57 -4.66
N LEU A 173 -5.44 8.44 -4.63
CA LEU A 173 -4.55 8.07 -3.54
C LEU A 173 -3.40 9.10 -3.39
N ALA A 174 -2.72 9.44 -4.49
CA ALA A 174 -1.64 10.43 -4.47
C ALA A 174 -2.11 11.81 -3.98
N VAL A 175 -3.35 12.22 -4.33
CA VAL A 175 -3.94 13.45 -3.82
C VAL A 175 -4.11 13.40 -2.30
N LEU A 176 -4.57 12.27 -1.73
CA LEU A 176 -4.66 12.09 -0.28
C LEU A 176 -3.27 12.15 0.38
N GLU A 177 -2.28 11.45 -0.17
CA GLU A 177 -0.91 11.45 0.36
C GLU A 177 -0.29 12.86 0.33
N ILE A 178 -0.47 13.61 -0.77
CA ILE A 178 -0.02 15.00 -0.89
C ILE A 178 -0.72 15.87 0.16
N GLN A 179 -2.03 15.69 0.36
CA GLN A 179 -2.77 16.44 1.38
C GLN A 179 -2.19 16.18 2.78
N ILE A 180 -2.02 14.90 3.16
CA ILE A 180 -1.43 14.50 4.45
C ILE A 180 -0.03 15.09 4.61
N TRP A 181 0.78 15.01 3.56
CA TRP A 181 2.14 15.51 3.54
C TRP A 181 2.18 17.03 3.74
N CYS A 182 1.40 17.78 2.96
CA CYS A 182 1.28 19.24 3.07
C CYS A 182 0.87 19.68 4.47
N PHE A 183 -0.16 19.07 5.07
CA PHE A 183 -0.60 19.41 6.43
C PHE A 183 0.44 19.07 7.50
N THR A 184 1.18 17.97 7.33
CA THR A 184 2.25 17.57 8.26
C THR A 184 3.42 18.54 8.19
N VAL A 185 3.88 18.88 6.97
CA VAL A 185 4.98 19.84 6.74
C VAL A 185 4.57 21.24 7.17
N TYR A 186 3.34 21.67 6.90
CA TYR A 186 2.83 22.96 7.35
C TYR A 186 2.89 23.09 8.88
N LYS A 187 2.45 22.06 9.61
CA LYS A 187 2.53 22.08 11.09
C LYS A 187 3.97 22.03 11.58
N ALA A 188 4.83 21.25 10.91
CA ALA A 188 6.27 21.22 11.21
C ALA A 188 6.90 22.62 11.08
N ALA A 189 6.66 23.30 9.96
CA ALA A 189 7.14 24.64 9.72
C ALA A 189 6.54 25.63 10.74
N THR A 190 5.23 25.59 10.96
CA THR A 190 4.57 26.49 11.92
C THR A 190 5.14 26.34 13.33
N SER A 191 5.31 25.13 13.83
CA SER A 191 5.85 24.92 15.18
C SER A 191 7.34 25.27 15.29
N TYR A 192 8.13 25.08 14.23
CA TYR A 192 9.53 25.51 14.20
C TYR A 192 9.68 27.04 14.17
N TRP A 193 8.92 27.72 13.30
CA TRP A 193 9.07 29.14 13.02
C TRP A 193 8.34 30.06 14.01
N LEU A 194 7.11 29.72 14.41
CA LEU A 194 6.26 30.61 15.23
C LEU A 194 6.35 30.32 16.72
N GLU A 195 6.36 29.04 17.09
CA GLU A 195 6.18 28.64 18.49
C GLU A 195 7.53 28.44 19.20
N GLY A 196 8.63 28.23 18.46
CA GLY A 196 9.95 27.90 19.03
C GLY A 196 9.91 26.67 19.96
N THR A 197 8.84 25.87 19.88
CA THR A 197 8.50 24.83 20.85
C THR A 197 9.35 23.60 20.60
N HIS A 198 10.34 23.40 21.47
CA HIS A 198 11.29 22.29 21.41
C HIS A 198 10.73 20.99 22.02
N ASN A 199 9.51 20.58 21.62
CA ASN A 199 9.00 19.28 22.02
C ASN A 199 9.61 18.20 21.12
N ARG A 200 10.74 17.62 21.58
CA ARG A 200 11.49 16.55 20.89
C ARG A 200 10.60 15.41 20.39
N LEU A 201 9.47 15.17 21.04
CA LEU A 201 8.58 14.06 20.71
C LEU A 201 7.58 14.41 19.61
N LEU A 202 7.15 15.67 19.54
CA LEU A 202 6.39 16.18 18.40
C LEU A 202 7.29 16.23 17.16
N GLU A 203 8.52 16.72 17.32
CA GLU A 203 9.53 16.76 16.26
C GLU A 203 9.84 15.35 15.72
N GLN A 204 10.11 14.40 16.62
CA GLN A 204 10.35 13.01 16.22
C GLN A 204 9.12 12.41 15.53
N LEU A 205 7.91 12.65 16.04
CA LEU A 205 6.67 12.15 15.42
C LEU A 205 6.46 12.70 14.01
N ILE A 206 6.67 14.01 13.83
CA ILE A 206 6.58 14.69 12.54
C ILE A 206 7.62 14.14 11.56
N HIS A 207 8.89 14.05 11.97
CA HIS A 207 9.97 13.57 11.11
C HIS A 207 9.71 12.15 10.59
N HIS A 208 9.28 11.25 11.47
CA HIS A 208 8.90 9.90 11.06
C HIS A 208 7.70 9.94 10.10
N ASN A 209 6.64 10.68 10.43
CA ASN A 209 5.44 10.76 9.57
C ASN A 209 5.77 11.29 8.16
N VAL A 210 6.57 12.34 8.05
CA VAL A 210 6.97 12.92 6.76
C VAL A 210 7.72 11.91 5.91
N ILE A 211 8.73 11.24 6.47
CA ILE A 211 9.51 10.23 5.71
C ILE A 211 8.62 9.11 5.19
N TYR A 212 7.72 8.59 6.04
CA TYR A 212 6.86 7.48 5.65
C TYR A 212 5.84 7.87 4.58
N VAL A 213 5.18 9.03 4.72
CA VAL A 213 4.23 9.53 3.73
C VAL A 213 4.93 9.90 2.41
N THR A 214 6.13 10.49 2.46
CA THR A 214 6.92 10.75 1.25
C THR A 214 7.29 9.46 0.52
N CYS A 215 7.68 8.41 1.26
CA CYS A 215 7.95 7.11 0.66
C CYS A 215 6.71 6.56 -0.07
N GLY A 216 5.53 6.62 0.58
CA GLY A 216 4.27 6.21 -0.04
C GLY A 216 3.97 6.98 -1.34
N LEU A 217 4.07 8.31 -1.28
CA LEU A 217 3.85 9.19 -2.43
C LEU A 217 4.77 8.87 -3.61
N VAL A 218 6.05 8.58 -3.36
CA VAL A 218 7.00 8.18 -4.41
C VAL A 218 6.54 6.90 -5.10
N PHE A 219 6.06 5.91 -4.34
CA PHE A 219 5.51 4.68 -4.93
C PHE A 219 4.22 4.93 -5.72
N SER A 220 3.30 5.74 -5.20
CA SER A 220 2.08 6.12 -5.93
C SER A 220 2.39 6.80 -7.27
N LEU A 221 3.31 7.75 -7.27
CA LEU A 221 3.78 8.41 -8.49
C LEU A 221 4.47 7.43 -9.43
N ALA A 222 5.27 6.50 -8.92
CA ALA A 222 5.89 5.45 -9.73
C ALA A 222 4.84 4.54 -10.39
N VAL A 223 3.76 4.17 -9.71
CA VAL A 223 2.65 3.40 -10.32
C VAL A 223 1.99 4.20 -11.44
N ILE A 224 1.68 5.47 -11.22
CA ILE A 224 1.07 6.34 -12.24
C ILE A 224 2.00 6.45 -13.45
N LEU A 225 3.27 6.76 -13.22
CA LEU A 225 4.28 6.94 -14.27
C LEU A 225 4.51 5.68 -15.09
N THR A 226 4.67 4.53 -14.43
CA THR A 226 4.87 3.24 -15.12
C THR A 226 3.65 2.79 -15.91
N THR A 227 2.44 3.11 -15.44
CA THR A 227 1.20 2.78 -16.15
C THR A 227 0.96 3.70 -17.35
N VAL A 228 1.42 4.97 -17.30
CA VAL A 228 1.22 5.96 -18.38
C VAL A 228 2.31 5.92 -19.44
N LEU A 229 3.58 5.76 -19.05
CA LEU A 229 4.73 5.96 -19.95
C LEU A 229 5.21 4.68 -20.67
N ILE A 230 4.94 3.50 -20.11
CA ILE A 230 5.47 2.25 -20.66
C ILE A 230 4.41 1.63 -21.60
N LYS A 231 4.84 1.16 -22.78
CA LYS A 231 4.00 0.50 -23.80
C LYS A 231 3.06 -0.53 -23.17
N GLU A 232 1.84 -0.65 -23.72
CA GLU A 232 0.72 -1.38 -23.09
C GLU A 232 1.02 -2.81 -22.61
N SER A 233 1.87 -3.57 -23.30
CA SER A 233 2.30 -4.93 -22.91
C SER A 233 3.15 -4.93 -21.63
N ASP A 234 4.24 -4.16 -21.64
CA ASP A 234 5.28 -4.24 -20.60
C ASP A 234 4.94 -3.33 -19.42
N GLY A 235 4.28 -2.20 -19.70
CA GLY A 235 3.84 -1.24 -18.71
C GLY A 235 2.81 -1.80 -17.76
N PHE A 236 1.91 -2.64 -18.26
CA PHE A 236 0.94 -3.31 -17.42
C PHE A 236 1.62 -4.22 -16.38
N MET A 237 2.60 -5.01 -16.83
CA MET A 237 3.32 -5.99 -16.01
C MET A 237 4.23 -5.33 -14.97
N ILE A 238 5.00 -4.32 -15.40
CA ILE A 238 5.82 -3.52 -14.49
C ILE A 238 4.93 -2.76 -13.51
N GLY A 239 3.85 -2.15 -13.98
CA GLY A 239 2.88 -1.47 -13.12
C GLY A 239 2.27 -2.41 -12.07
N LYS A 240 1.90 -3.64 -12.44
CA LYS A 240 1.40 -4.65 -11.48
C LYS A 240 2.41 -4.93 -10.37
N PHE A 241 3.67 -5.06 -10.72
CA PHE A 241 4.73 -5.28 -9.76
C PHE A 241 4.94 -4.09 -8.82
N VAL A 242 5.00 -2.87 -9.37
CA VAL A 242 5.11 -1.65 -8.56
C VAL A 242 3.93 -1.53 -7.60
N ARG A 243 2.71 -1.90 -8.02
CA ARG A 243 1.54 -1.95 -7.13
C ARG A 243 1.69 -2.95 -5.99
N VAL A 244 2.17 -4.17 -6.26
CA VAL A 244 2.43 -5.18 -5.21
C VAL A 244 3.47 -4.67 -4.21
N TRP A 245 4.54 -4.02 -4.70
CA TRP A 245 5.53 -3.36 -3.84
C TRP A 245 4.91 -2.25 -3.01
N GLN A 246 4.14 -1.38 -3.62
CA GLN A 246 3.51 -0.26 -2.93
C GLN A 246 2.64 -0.74 -1.77
N VAL A 247 1.77 -1.74 -2.00
CA VAL A 247 0.91 -2.33 -0.96
C VAL A 247 1.76 -2.92 0.18
N THR A 248 2.80 -3.68 -0.18
CA THR A 248 3.66 -4.35 0.80
C THR A 248 4.46 -3.34 1.63
N VAL A 249 5.03 -2.32 0.98
CA VAL A 249 5.77 -1.25 1.63
C VAL A 249 4.84 -0.46 2.53
N HIS A 250 3.64 -0.06 2.09
CA HIS A 250 2.68 0.65 2.94
C HIS A 250 2.35 -0.13 4.22
N ALA A 251 2.01 -1.41 4.09
CA ALA A 251 1.75 -2.27 5.24
C ALA A 251 2.97 -2.37 6.18
N PHE A 252 4.17 -2.47 5.61
CA PHE A 252 5.41 -2.52 6.37
C PHE A 252 5.70 -1.21 7.12
N LEU A 253 5.57 -0.06 6.46
CA LEU A 253 5.77 1.25 7.07
C LEU A 253 4.78 1.45 8.22
N VAL A 254 3.50 1.16 8.00
CA VAL A 254 2.43 1.31 9.00
C VAL A 254 2.67 0.40 10.21
N THR A 255 3.07 -0.84 9.99
CA THR A 255 3.34 -1.81 11.08
C THR A 255 4.59 -1.45 11.87
N LYS A 256 5.67 -0.99 11.22
CA LYS A 256 6.85 -0.46 11.92
C LYS A 256 6.53 0.80 12.71
N MET A 257 5.79 1.72 12.10
CA MET A 257 5.45 2.99 12.71
C MET A 257 4.58 2.81 13.95
N SER A 258 3.58 1.93 13.88
CA SER A 258 2.67 1.62 15.01
C SER A 258 3.42 1.02 16.20
N ARG A 259 4.32 0.07 15.96
CA ARG A 259 5.18 -0.51 17.00
C ARG A 259 6.19 0.48 17.57
N GLY A 260 6.77 1.33 16.72
CA GLY A 260 7.72 2.36 17.14
C GLY A 260 7.07 3.35 18.10
N LEU A 261 5.86 3.81 17.78
CA LEU A 261 5.11 4.73 18.62
C LEU A 261 4.75 4.12 19.98
N TRP A 262 4.32 2.85 20.00
CA TRP A 262 4.03 2.14 21.25
C TRP A 262 5.27 1.97 22.13
N ARG A 263 6.43 1.61 21.56
CA ARG A 263 7.69 1.51 22.32
C ARG A 263 8.07 2.84 22.97
N THR A 264 7.91 3.96 22.25
CA THR A 264 8.17 5.29 22.81
C THR A 264 7.19 5.64 23.93
N ALA A 265 5.92 5.28 23.81
CA ALA A 265 4.91 5.49 24.85
C ALA A 265 5.24 4.68 26.12
N GLN A 266 5.65 3.42 25.96
CA GLN A 266 5.99 2.56 27.09
C GLN A 266 7.25 3.02 27.84
N ARG A 267 8.30 3.46 27.12
CA ARG A 267 9.52 4.00 27.75
C ARG A 267 9.22 5.20 28.65
N ARG A 268 8.30 6.07 28.24
CA ARG A 268 7.87 7.21 29.06
C ARG A 268 7.10 6.78 30.31
N ALA A 269 6.27 5.74 30.21
CA ALA A 269 5.52 5.22 31.36
C ALA A 269 6.42 4.60 32.45
N TYR A 270 7.66 4.21 32.11
CA TYR A 270 8.65 3.73 33.07
C TYR A 270 9.57 4.82 33.64
N GLN A 271 9.59 6.02 33.03
CA GLN A 271 10.46 7.13 33.44
C GLN A 271 9.75 8.21 34.27
N GLY A 272 8.42 8.12 34.41
CA GLY A 272 7.61 8.98 35.28
C GLY A 272 6.98 8.18 36.39
#